data_AF-A0A1Z3NA07-F1
#
_entry.id   AF-A0A1Z3NA07-F1
#
_cell.length_a   1.000
_cell.length_b   1.000
_cell.length_c   1.000
_cell.angle_alpha   90.00
_cell.angle_beta   90.00
_cell.angle_gamma   90.00
#
_symmetry.space_group_name_H-M   'P 1'
#
loop_
_entity.id
_entity.type
_entity.pdbx_description
1 polymer ?
#
loop_
_entity_poly.entity_id
_entity_poly.type
_entity_poly.pdbx_seq_one_letter_code
_entity_poly.pdbx_strand_id
1 'polypeptide(L)'
;MKKFRMFLTFSALFLISCNQTVGSGELDLGSLSEDATFHNQTETGTSSGSEFHYVKMDLKANGDFEQTEALFDQTGSGTSCLLKGTWAVEPGTVDSEVGNELVVTVTELNGSAVALEKRYDLRELSYQSLKYKWNENLDLLDLTNTLYADYPEYTAAQAGLVADTFCNR
;
A
#
# COMPACT_ATOMS: atom_id res chain seq x y z
N MET A 1 -15.61 -53.00 32.36
CA MET A 1 -15.34 -52.57 30.96
C MET A 1 -16.16 -51.30 30.73
N LYS A 2 -15.59 -50.08 30.79
CA LYS A 2 -15.07 -49.26 29.65
C LYS A 2 -16.07 -49.31 28.45
N LYS A 3 -16.68 -48.23 27.93
CA LYS A 3 -16.17 -46.88 27.59
C LYS A 3 -17.33 -45.86 27.38
N PHE A 4 -17.18 -44.65 27.91
CA PHE A 4 -16.95 -43.35 27.24
C PHE A 4 -18.19 -42.59 26.73
N ARG A 5 -18.46 -41.49 27.46
CA ARG A 5 -19.28 -40.34 27.05
C ARG A 5 -18.52 -39.57 25.98
N MET A 6 -19.16 -39.26 24.86
CA MET A 6 -18.65 -38.31 23.87
C MET A 6 -19.08 -36.91 24.31
N PHE A 7 -18.12 -36.10 24.72
CA PHE A 7 -18.28 -34.67 24.94
C PHE A 7 -18.19 -33.97 23.58
N LEU A 8 -19.20 -33.15 23.24
CA LEU A 8 -19.07 -32.12 22.20
C LEU A 8 -18.15 -31.02 22.75
N THR A 9 -16.92 -30.96 22.27
CA THR A 9 -16.07 -29.78 22.40
C THR A 9 -16.48 -28.78 21.33
N PHE A 10 -17.18 -27.72 21.74
CA PHE A 10 -17.30 -26.50 20.96
C PHE A 10 -15.94 -25.79 21.00
N SER A 11 -15.22 -25.84 19.87
CA SER A 11 -13.97 -25.11 19.68
C SER A 11 -14.21 -23.61 19.79
N ALA A 12 -13.33 -22.97 20.55
CA ALA A 12 -13.32 -21.55 20.83
C ALA A 12 -13.05 -20.72 19.56
N LEU A 13 -13.97 -19.81 19.24
CA LEU A 13 -13.69 -18.64 18.40
C LEU A 13 -12.96 -17.61 19.27
N PHE A 14 -11.64 -17.74 19.32
CA PHE A 14 -10.76 -16.73 19.87
C PHE A 14 -10.70 -15.56 18.87
N LEU A 15 -11.52 -14.53 19.08
CA LEU A 15 -11.26 -13.20 18.55
C LEU A 15 -10.07 -12.63 19.34
N ILE A 16 -8.86 -13.03 18.96
CA ILE A 16 -7.64 -12.37 19.41
C ILE A 16 -7.56 -11.11 18.57
N SER A 17 -8.03 -9.99 19.10
CA SER A 17 -7.56 -8.67 18.70
C SER A 17 -6.08 -8.62 19.08
N CYS A 18 -5.23 -9.13 18.19
CA CYS A 18 -3.81 -9.14 18.36
C CYS A 18 -3.35 -7.72 18.07
N ASN A 19 -3.32 -6.87 19.10
CA ASN A 19 -2.57 -5.62 19.05
C ASN A 19 -1.09 -6.01 19.04
N GLN A 20 -0.61 -6.52 17.91
CA GLN A 20 0.79 -6.87 17.74
C GLN A 20 1.56 -5.56 17.56
N THR A 21 2.12 -5.07 18.65
CA THR A 21 3.19 -4.08 18.56
C THR A 21 4.38 -4.78 17.92
N VAL A 22 4.59 -4.53 16.63
CA VAL A 22 5.79 -4.98 15.92
C VAL A 22 6.43 -3.74 15.32
N GLY A 23 7.67 -3.47 15.74
CA GLY A 23 8.41 -2.26 15.36
C GLY A 23 7.84 -0.99 16.00
N SER A 24 8.53 0.14 15.83
CA SER A 24 8.12 1.46 16.33
C SER A 24 6.87 2.04 15.63
N GLY A 25 6.03 1.20 15.04
CA GLY A 25 4.92 1.57 14.16
C GLY A 25 3.56 1.12 14.68
N GLU A 26 2.50 1.78 14.21
CA GLU A 26 1.12 1.48 14.59
C GLU A 26 0.46 0.60 13.52
N LEU A 27 -0.02 -0.58 13.92
CA LEU A 27 -0.82 -1.45 13.06
C LEU A 27 -2.23 -1.61 13.61
N ASP A 28 -3.20 -1.16 12.83
CA ASP A 28 -4.61 -1.41 13.05
C ASP A 28 -5.21 -2.15 11.85
N LEU A 29 -4.94 -3.45 11.77
CA LEU A 29 -5.52 -4.32 10.74
C LEU A 29 -7.03 -4.53 10.93
N GLY A 30 -7.57 -4.23 12.11
CA GLY A 30 -9.01 -4.34 12.38
C GLY A 30 -9.82 -3.31 11.61
N SER A 31 -9.26 -2.11 11.40
CA SER A 31 -9.90 -1.06 10.60
C SER A 31 -9.79 -1.24 9.09
N LEU A 32 -8.94 -2.16 8.60
CA LEU A 32 -8.87 -2.58 7.20
C LEU A 32 -9.84 -3.73 6.85
N SER A 33 -10.94 -3.85 7.60
CA SER A 33 -12.05 -4.73 7.23
C SER A 33 -12.84 -4.23 6.03
N GLU A 34 -12.56 -3.01 5.57
CA GLU A 34 -13.17 -2.35 4.41
C GLU A 34 -12.07 -1.94 3.41
N ASP A 35 -12.49 -1.66 2.17
CA ASP A 35 -11.60 -1.08 1.16
C ASP A 35 -11.03 0.26 1.63
N ALA A 36 -9.72 0.43 1.46
CA ALA A 36 -9.04 1.68 1.74
C ALA A 36 -8.30 2.20 0.51
N THR A 37 -8.34 3.51 0.33
CA THR A 37 -7.65 4.22 -0.76
C THR A 37 -6.79 5.29 -0.14
N PHE A 38 -5.49 5.21 -0.38
CA PHE A 38 -4.50 6.15 0.13
C PHE A 38 -3.84 6.87 -1.04
N HIS A 39 -3.64 8.18 -0.93
CA HIS A 39 -2.86 8.90 -1.93
C HIS A 39 -2.17 10.12 -1.35
N ASN A 40 -1.18 10.58 -2.10
CA ASN A 40 -0.42 11.79 -1.83
C ASN A 40 0.05 12.39 -3.17
N GLN A 41 0.20 13.71 -3.21
CA GLN A 41 0.85 14.43 -4.28
C GLN A 41 1.92 15.33 -3.67
N THR A 42 3.15 15.19 -4.13
CA THR A 42 4.24 16.09 -3.77
C THR A 42 4.61 16.95 -4.98
N GLU A 43 5.07 18.17 -4.70
CA GLU A 43 5.55 19.11 -5.71
C GLU A 43 7.02 19.41 -5.45
N THR A 44 7.84 19.29 -6.49
CA THR A 44 9.24 19.69 -6.47
C THR A 44 9.47 20.83 -7.46
N GLY A 45 10.02 21.95 -6.97
CA GLY A 45 10.43 23.05 -7.84
C GLY A 45 11.66 22.69 -8.65
N THR A 46 11.61 22.91 -9.96
CA THR A 46 12.71 22.71 -10.91
C THR A 46 13.10 24.03 -11.58
N SER A 47 14.20 24.05 -12.33
CA SER A 47 14.61 25.22 -13.12
C SER A 47 13.65 25.55 -14.28
N SER A 48 12.80 24.60 -14.68
CA SER A 48 11.83 24.71 -15.79
C SER A 48 10.37 24.87 -15.34
N GLY A 49 10.09 24.84 -14.04
CA GLY A 49 8.74 24.86 -13.48
C GLY A 49 8.58 23.85 -12.34
N SER A 50 7.35 23.45 -12.03
CA SER A 50 7.09 22.43 -11.02
C SER A 50 6.96 21.04 -11.64
N GLU A 51 7.51 20.03 -10.95
CA GLU A 51 7.24 18.61 -11.20
C GLU A 51 6.39 18.07 -10.06
N PHE A 52 5.32 17.36 -10.40
CA PHE A 52 4.41 16.72 -9.48
C PHE A 52 4.64 15.22 -9.47
N HIS A 53 4.71 14.63 -8.28
CA HIS A 53 4.71 13.19 -8.08
C HIS A 53 3.45 12.80 -7.34
N TYR A 54 2.58 12.06 -8.01
CA TYR A 54 1.35 11.53 -7.45
C TYR A 54 1.51 10.03 -7.20
N VAL A 55 1.09 9.57 -6.02
CA VAL A 55 1.03 8.16 -5.66
C VAL A 55 -0.33 7.86 -5.07
N LYS A 56 -0.98 6.81 -5.59
CA LYS A 56 -2.22 6.25 -5.07
C LYS A 56 -2.08 4.76 -4.86
N MET A 57 -2.58 4.26 -3.75
CA MET A 57 -2.66 2.85 -3.42
C MET A 57 -4.05 2.49 -2.92
N ASP A 58 -4.67 1.52 -3.58
CA ASP A 58 -5.92 0.88 -3.16
C ASP A 58 -5.60 -0.46 -2.51
N LEU A 59 -5.92 -0.59 -1.22
CA LEU A 59 -5.84 -1.84 -0.47
C LEU A 59 -7.25 -2.35 -0.23
N LYS A 60 -7.63 -3.40 -0.95
CA LYS A 60 -8.99 -3.97 -0.89
C LYS A 60 -9.08 -5.01 0.21
N ALA A 61 -10.24 -5.08 0.88
CA ALA A 61 -10.44 -6.02 1.99
C ALA A 61 -10.38 -7.49 1.55
N ASN A 62 -10.59 -7.76 0.26
CA ASN A 62 -10.45 -9.09 -0.33
C ASN A 62 -8.98 -9.49 -0.64
N GLY A 63 -8.02 -8.61 -0.38
CA GLY A 63 -6.59 -8.82 -0.66
C GLY A 63 -6.12 -8.28 -2.01
N ASP A 64 -7.01 -7.71 -2.83
CA ASP A 64 -6.62 -7.09 -4.10
C ASP A 64 -5.89 -5.76 -3.87
N PHE A 65 -4.93 -5.47 -4.75
CA PHE A 65 -4.06 -4.32 -4.70
C PHE A 65 -4.04 -3.61 -6.06
N GLU A 66 -4.14 -2.29 -6.04
CA GLU A 66 -3.87 -1.43 -7.19
C GLU A 66 -3.03 -0.23 -6.74
N GLN A 67 -1.96 0.08 -7.47
CA GLN A 67 -1.14 1.28 -7.23
C GLN A 67 -0.95 2.05 -8.51
N THR A 68 -1.22 3.35 -8.46
CA THR A 68 -0.92 4.30 -9.54
C THR A 68 0.15 5.26 -9.08
N GLU A 69 1.21 5.40 -9.86
CA GLU A 69 2.18 6.48 -9.74
C GLU A 69 2.15 7.35 -10.98
N ALA A 70 2.36 8.66 -10.81
CA ALA A 70 2.52 9.57 -11.93
C ALA A 70 3.59 10.63 -11.62
N LEU A 71 4.40 10.94 -12.63
CA LEU A 71 5.37 12.03 -12.64
C LEU A 71 5.01 12.95 -13.80
N PHE A 72 4.68 14.20 -13.51
CA PHE A 72 4.20 15.13 -14.53
C PHE A 72 4.54 16.57 -14.22
N ASP A 73 4.65 17.37 -15.27
CA ASP A 73 4.89 18.80 -15.14
C ASP A 73 3.59 19.60 -14.97
N GLN A 74 3.73 20.89 -14.69
CA GLN A 74 2.61 21.85 -14.59
C GLN A 74 1.75 21.97 -15.87
N THR A 75 2.21 21.48 -17.02
CA THR A 75 1.42 21.45 -18.26
C THR A 75 0.57 20.17 -18.39
N GLY A 76 0.73 19.24 -17.44
CA GLY A 76 0.06 17.95 -17.45
C GLY A 76 0.76 16.90 -18.33
N SER A 77 1.96 17.20 -18.84
CA SER A 77 2.75 16.25 -19.62
C SER A 77 3.60 15.42 -18.67
N GLY A 78 3.61 14.10 -18.87
CA GLY A 78 4.36 13.22 -17.97
C GLY A 78 4.19 11.75 -18.25
N THR A 79 4.58 10.95 -17.26
CA THR A 79 4.46 9.51 -17.28
C THR A 79 3.61 9.01 -16.12
N SER A 80 3.00 7.84 -16.32
CA SER A 80 2.24 7.13 -15.30
C SER A 80 2.59 5.66 -15.30
N CYS A 81 2.37 5.00 -14.18
CA CYS A 81 2.67 3.60 -13.99
C CYS A 81 1.59 2.97 -13.08
N LEU A 82 1.03 1.84 -13.51
CA LEU A 82 -0.04 1.12 -12.83
C LEU A 82 0.42 -0.28 -12.48
N LEU A 83 0.37 -0.62 -11.19
CA LEU A 83 0.59 -1.96 -10.67
C LEU A 83 -0.73 -2.56 -10.20
N LYS A 84 -0.94 -3.85 -10.49
CA LYS A 84 -2.04 -4.63 -9.90
C LYS A 84 -1.55 -5.96 -9.36
N GLY A 85 -2.25 -6.47 -8.37
CA GLY A 85 -1.90 -7.74 -7.76
C GLY A 85 -2.62 -7.96 -6.44
N THR A 86 -1.92 -8.56 -5.48
CA THR A 86 -2.43 -8.79 -4.13
C THR A 86 -1.54 -8.15 -3.08
N TRP A 87 -2.10 -7.88 -1.90
CA TRP A 87 -1.34 -7.39 -0.75
C TRP A 87 -1.54 -8.26 0.49
N ALA A 88 -0.55 -8.25 1.37
CA ALA A 88 -0.61 -8.81 2.70
C ALA A 88 0.29 -8.01 3.65
N VAL A 89 0.05 -8.15 4.95
CA VAL A 89 0.99 -7.70 5.98
C VAL A 89 1.67 -8.93 6.55
N GLU A 90 3.00 -8.95 6.44
CA GLU A 90 3.84 -10.03 6.97
C GLU A 90 4.74 -9.48 8.08
N PRO A 91 5.11 -10.28 9.08
CA PRO A 91 6.15 -9.89 10.02
C PRO A 91 7.46 -9.68 9.25
N GLY A 92 8.19 -8.63 9.61
CA GLY A 92 9.53 -8.39 9.06
C GLY A 92 10.47 -9.57 9.35
N THR A 93 11.54 -9.68 8.56
CA THR A 93 12.58 -10.70 8.81
C THR A 93 13.17 -10.54 10.22
N VAL A 94 13.68 -11.63 10.81
CA VAL A 94 14.16 -11.66 12.21
C VAL A 94 15.28 -10.63 12.49
N ASP A 95 16.03 -10.25 11.45
CA ASP A 95 17.11 -9.26 11.51
C ASP A 95 16.64 -7.84 11.11
N SER A 96 15.36 -7.67 10.79
CA SER A 96 14.79 -6.38 10.44
C SER A 96 14.54 -5.54 11.70
N GLU A 97 15.01 -4.29 11.69
CA GLU A 97 14.59 -3.28 12.69
C GLU A 97 13.10 -2.89 12.52
N VAL A 98 12.43 -3.49 11.55
CA VAL A 98 11.05 -3.22 11.15
C VAL A 98 10.20 -4.37 11.63
N GLY A 99 9.12 -4.06 12.31
CA GLY A 99 8.27 -5.12 12.83
C GLY A 99 7.39 -5.80 11.78
N ASN A 100 6.87 -5.04 10.81
CA ASN A 100 6.01 -5.58 9.76
C ASN A 100 6.39 -5.01 8.41
N GLU A 101 6.08 -5.77 7.37
CA GLU A 101 6.24 -5.41 5.98
C GLU A 101 4.87 -5.41 5.30
N LEU A 102 4.60 -4.39 4.48
CA LEU A 102 3.57 -4.46 3.47
C LEU A 102 4.15 -5.22 2.28
N VAL A 103 3.62 -6.40 2.01
CA VAL A 103 4.05 -7.26 0.91
C VAL A 103 3.02 -7.16 -0.19
N VAL A 104 3.47 -6.78 -1.40
CA VAL A 104 2.63 -6.76 -2.59
C VAL A 104 3.18 -7.73 -3.63
N THR A 105 2.31 -8.63 -4.09
CA THR A 105 2.60 -9.54 -5.20
C THR A 105 1.98 -8.96 -6.45
N VAL A 106 2.80 -8.36 -7.30
CA VAL A 106 2.37 -7.71 -8.54
C VAL A 106 2.28 -8.74 -9.65
N THR A 107 1.08 -8.84 -10.23
CA THR A 107 0.77 -9.71 -11.36
C THR A 107 0.60 -8.95 -12.67
N GLU A 108 0.35 -7.63 -12.61
CA GLU A 108 0.24 -6.77 -13.78
C GLU A 108 0.98 -5.44 -13.60
N LEU A 109 1.68 -5.03 -14.66
CA LEU A 109 2.31 -3.72 -14.81
C LEU A 109 1.80 -3.10 -16.12
N ASN A 110 1.06 -1.99 -16.03
CA ASN A 110 0.41 -1.34 -17.17
C ASN A 110 -0.40 -2.32 -18.06
N GLY A 111 -1.10 -3.26 -17.43
CA GLY A 111 -1.89 -4.30 -18.09
C GLY A 111 -1.09 -5.44 -18.73
N SER A 112 0.24 -5.43 -18.60
CA SER A 112 1.10 -6.54 -19.02
C SER A 112 1.37 -7.47 -17.84
N ALA A 113 1.26 -8.78 -18.08
CA ALA A 113 1.52 -9.78 -17.05
C ALA A 113 2.99 -9.73 -16.58
N VAL A 114 3.19 -9.73 -15.27
CA VAL A 114 4.49 -9.74 -14.58
C VAL A 114 4.43 -10.68 -13.38
N ALA A 115 5.59 -11.01 -12.81
CA ALA A 115 5.68 -11.76 -11.56
C ALA A 115 6.75 -11.08 -10.69
N LEU A 116 6.29 -10.19 -9.81
CA LEU A 116 7.16 -9.39 -8.96
C LEU A 116 6.60 -9.41 -7.54
N GLU A 117 7.48 -9.47 -6.57
CA GLU A 117 7.14 -9.27 -5.17
C GLU A 117 7.87 -8.02 -4.69
N LYS A 118 7.16 -7.14 -4.01
CA LYS A 118 7.75 -5.98 -3.33
C LYS A 118 7.40 -6.02 -1.86
N ARG A 119 8.37 -5.62 -1.04
CA ARG A 119 8.25 -5.58 0.41
C ARG A 119 8.60 -4.18 0.87
N TYR A 120 7.70 -3.57 1.62
CA TYR A 120 7.87 -2.22 2.12
C TYR A 120 7.91 -2.23 3.65
N ASP A 121 8.91 -1.57 4.23
CA ASP A 121 8.98 -1.39 5.69
C ASP A 121 7.75 -0.63 6.18
N LEU A 122 6.83 -1.31 6.85
CA LEU A 122 5.57 -0.72 7.28
C LEU A 122 5.78 0.03 8.60
N ARG A 123 5.43 1.32 8.60
CA ARG A 123 5.52 2.20 9.78
C ARG A 123 4.17 2.50 10.38
N GLU A 124 3.14 2.62 9.54
CA GLU A 124 1.78 2.85 9.99
C GLU A 124 0.82 2.24 8.97
N LEU A 125 -0.18 1.53 9.47
CA LEU A 125 -1.30 1.09 8.64
C LEU A 125 -2.58 1.14 9.46
N SER A 126 -3.49 2.00 9.03
CA SER A 126 -4.84 2.13 9.55
C SER A 126 -5.80 2.42 8.41
N TYR A 127 -7.11 2.45 8.69
CA TYR A 127 -8.06 3.00 7.73
C TYR A 127 -7.78 4.46 7.35
N GLN A 128 -7.05 5.25 8.14
CA GLN A 128 -6.82 6.67 7.86
C GLN A 128 -5.48 6.97 7.18
N SER A 129 -4.53 6.06 7.27
CA SER A 129 -3.14 6.35 6.90
C SER A 129 -2.39 5.07 6.54
N LEU A 130 -1.49 5.22 5.58
CA LEU A 130 -0.52 4.21 5.18
C LEU A 130 0.84 4.89 5.08
N LYS A 131 1.77 4.50 5.97
CA LYS A 131 3.14 5.02 6.00
C LYS A 131 4.12 3.88 5.88
N TYR A 132 5.01 3.97 4.90
CA TYR A 132 6.02 2.95 4.65
C TYR A 132 7.25 3.55 4.01
N LYS A 133 8.39 2.87 4.13
CA LYS A 133 9.59 3.29 3.40
C LYS A 133 9.45 2.94 1.93
N TRP A 134 9.58 3.95 1.10
CA TRP A 134 9.38 3.85 -0.34
C TRP A 134 10.60 3.28 -1.09
N ASN A 135 11.80 3.55 -0.58
CA ASN A 135 13.06 3.15 -1.21
C ASN A 135 14.13 2.83 -0.14
N GLU A 136 15.27 2.28 -0.60
CA GLU A 136 16.43 1.96 0.25
C GLU A 136 17.05 3.20 0.94
N ASN A 137 16.79 4.41 0.43
CA ASN A 137 17.27 5.67 1.01
C ASN A 137 16.44 6.15 2.22
N LEU A 138 15.52 5.32 2.72
CA LEU A 138 14.69 5.57 3.89
C LEU A 138 13.65 6.68 3.73
N ASP A 139 13.33 7.09 2.50
CA ASP A 139 12.28 8.07 2.28
C ASP A 139 10.93 7.49 2.73
N LEU A 140 10.39 8.04 3.81
CA LEU A 140 9.07 7.68 4.30
C LEU A 140 8.03 8.27 3.35
N LEU A 141 7.27 7.40 2.68
CA LEU A 141 6.06 7.83 2.00
C LEU A 141 4.91 7.79 2.99
N ASP A 142 4.26 8.93 3.16
CA ASP A 142 3.06 9.10 3.98
C ASP A 142 1.87 9.32 3.05
N LEU A 143 0.99 8.32 2.99
CA LEU A 143 -0.24 8.37 2.24
C LEU A 143 -1.40 8.46 3.24
N THR A 144 -2.29 9.42 3.02
CA THR A 144 -3.50 9.57 3.86
C THR A 144 -4.67 8.91 3.16
N ASN A 145 -5.63 8.36 3.90
CA ASN A 145 -6.88 7.87 3.33
C ASN A 145 -7.74 9.06 2.95
N THR A 146 -8.43 8.89 1.84
CA THR A 146 -8.80 9.95 0.92
C THR A 146 -10.24 9.85 0.47
N LEU A 147 -11.11 9.31 1.33
CA LEU A 147 -12.55 9.53 1.22
C LEU A 147 -12.93 11.00 0.87
N TYR A 148 -12.02 11.98 1.05
CA TYR A 148 -12.20 13.40 0.77
C TYR A 148 -11.02 14.16 0.13
N ALA A 149 -10.02 13.51 -0.49
CA ALA A 149 -8.85 14.24 -1.04
C ALA A 149 -8.98 14.52 -2.56
N ASP A 150 -8.97 15.80 -2.94
CA ASP A 150 -8.97 16.26 -4.33
C ASP A 150 -7.56 16.63 -4.77
N TYR A 151 -7.13 16.15 -5.93
CA TYR A 151 -5.83 16.41 -6.54
C TYR A 151 -6.06 16.98 -7.95
N PRO A 152 -6.37 18.29 -8.04
CA PRO A 152 -6.77 18.90 -9.30
C PRO A 152 -5.65 18.90 -10.34
N GLU A 153 -4.38 18.97 -9.93
CA GLU A 153 -3.24 18.91 -10.85
C GLU A 153 -3.14 17.53 -11.51
N TYR A 154 -3.18 16.44 -10.73
CA TYR A 154 -3.21 15.09 -11.28
C TYR A 154 -4.45 14.85 -12.15
N THR A 155 -5.63 15.30 -11.70
CA THR A 155 -6.88 15.18 -12.46
C THR A 155 -6.80 15.87 -13.82
N ALA A 156 -6.17 17.05 -13.88
CA ALA A 156 -5.94 17.77 -15.13
C ALA A 156 -4.88 17.08 -16.02
N ALA A 157 -3.85 16.49 -15.41
CA ALA A 157 -2.75 15.84 -16.12
C ALA A 157 -3.12 14.47 -16.71
N GLN A 158 -4.12 13.78 -16.16
CA GLN A 158 -4.40 12.36 -16.42
C GLN A 158 -4.48 11.97 -17.91
N ALA A 159 -5.01 12.86 -18.77
CA ALA A 159 -5.12 12.62 -20.21
C ALA A 159 -3.81 12.79 -21.00
N GLY A 160 -2.81 13.48 -20.42
CA GLY A 160 -1.50 13.73 -21.00
C GLY A 160 -0.41 12.75 -20.56
N LEU A 161 -0.73 11.83 -19.64
CA LEU A 161 0.23 10.87 -19.10
C LEU A 161 0.45 9.70 -20.07
N VAL A 162 1.72 9.36 -20.29
CA VAL A 162 2.12 8.18 -21.07
C VAL A 162 2.50 7.05 -20.13
N ALA A 163 2.08 5.83 -20.43
CA ALA A 163 2.45 4.66 -19.62
C ALA A 163 3.98 4.41 -19.68
N ASP A 164 4.59 4.20 -18.51
CA ASP A 164 6.00 3.88 -18.31
C ASP A 164 6.12 2.86 -17.15
N THR A 165 7.28 2.24 -16.96
CA THR A 165 7.55 1.17 -16.00
C THR A 165 8.37 1.62 -14.79
N PHE A 166 8.51 2.93 -14.54
CA PHE A 166 9.34 3.45 -13.44
C PHE A 166 8.89 2.98 -12.04
N CYS A 167 7.60 2.64 -11.89
CA CYS A 167 7.09 2.04 -10.66
C CYS A 167 7.52 0.58 -10.48
N ASN A 168 8.25 -0.06 -11.40
CA ASN A 168 8.85 -1.38 -11.23
C ASN A 168 10.22 -1.35 -10.48
N ARG A 169 10.49 -0.25 -9.78
CA ARG A 169 11.64 -0.13 -8.87
C ARG A 169 11.48 -0.95 -7.61
#